data_AF-A0A523UM10-F1
#
_entry.id   AF-A0A523UM10-F1
#
_cell.length_a   1.000
_cell.length_b   1.000
_cell.length_c   1.000
_cell.angle_alpha   90.00
_cell.angle_beta   90.00
_cell.angle_gamma   90.00
#
_symmetry.space_group_name_H-M   'P 1'
#
loop_
_entity.id
_entity.type
_entity.pdbx_description
1 polymer ?
#
loop_
_entity_poly.entity_id
_entity_poly.type
_entity_poly.pdbx_seq_one_letter_code
_entity_poly.pdbx_strand_id
1 'polypeptide(L)' 'LTSTENKIGFSRQYYNDSVLRYNNQTQVFPSSVVANMTGFKAGEFFEVALAAEREAPKVSFT' A
#
# COMPACT_ATOMS: atom_id res chain seq x y z
N LEU A 1 -0.04 -7.58 22.18
CA LEU A 1 0.26 -7.58 20.73
C LEU A 1 -0.67 -6.67 19.91
N THR A 2 -1.87 -6.35 20.41
CA THR A 2 -2.92 -5.60 19.70
C THR A 2 -2.52 -4.19 19.20
N SER A 3 -1.66 -3.46 19.92
CA SER A 3 -1.23 -2.12 19.49
C SER A 3 -0.34 -2.15 18.25
N THR A 4 0.54 -3.15 18.12
CA THR A 4 1.46 -3.28 16.98
C THR A 4 0.73 -3.79 15.75
N GLU A 5 -0.16 -4.78 15.90
CA GLU A 5 -0.99 -5.29 14.80
C GLU A 5 -1.94 -4.22 14.26
N ASN A 6 -2.55 -3.40 15.12
CA ASN A 6 -3.38 -2.27 14.70
C ASN A 6 -2.56 -1.21 13.96
N LYS A 7 -1.34 -0.90 14.41
CA LYS A 7 -0.45 0.05 13.72
C LYS A 7 -0.05 -0.47 12.34
N ILE A 8 0.30 -1.75 12.22
CA ILE A 8 0.64 -2.37 10.93
C ILE A 8 -0.55 -2.30 9.96
N GLY A 9 -1.76 -2.61 10.44
CA GLY A 9 -2.98 -2.48 9.64
C GLY A 9 -3.23 -1.05 9.15
N PHE A 10 -3.09 -0.06 10.04
CA PHE A 10 -3.26 1.36 9.70
C PHE A 10 -2.19 1.85 8.70
N SER A 11 -0.93 1.49 8.90
CA SER A 11 0.16 1.84 7.98
C SER A 11 -0.06 1.27 6.57
N ARG A 12 -0.59 0.04 6.47
CA ARG A 12 -0.95 -0.58 5.19
C ARG A 12 -2.08 0.16 4.49
N GLN A 13 -3.14 0.47 5.23
CA GLN A 13 -4.27 1.22 4.68
C GLN A 13 -3.83 2.60 4.21
N TYR A 14 -3.04 3.31 5.01
CA TYR A 14 -2.48 4.61 4.66
C TYR A 14 -1.59 4.58 3.40
N TYR A 15 -0.77 3.54 3.25
CA TYR A 15 0.03 3.34 2.03
C TYR A 15 -0.88 3.17 0.81
N ASN A 16 -1.87 2.28 0.91
CA ASN A 16 -2.80 2.03 -0.18
C ASN A 16 -3.62 3.29 -0.53
N ASP A 17 -4.09 4.05 0.45
CA ASP A 17 -4.79 5.32 0.19
C ASP A 17 -3.90 6.35 -0.51
N SER A 18 -2.62 6.39 -0.16
CA SER A 18 -1.64 7.27 -0.79
C SER A 18 -1.37 6.87 -2.24
N VAL A 19 -1.19 5.57 -2.50
CA VAL A 19 -1.03 5.03 -3.87
C VAL A 19 -2.29 5.26 -4.70
N LEU A 20 -3.48 5.07 -4.12
CA LEU A 20 -4.76 5.33 -4.77
C LEU A 20 -4.86 6.80 -5.21
N ARG A 21 -4.51 7.74 -4.33
CA ARG A 21 -4.56 9.17 -4.63
C ARG A 21 -3.55 9.54 -5.72
N TYR A 22 -2.34 9.01 -5.64
CA TYR A 22 -1.30 9.19 -6.66
C TYR A 22 -1.76 8.66 -8.02
N ASN A 23 -2.23 7.41 -8.08
CA ASN A 23 -2.71 6.78 -9.31
C ASN A 23 -3.86 7.56 -9.94
N ASN A 24 -4.84 7.99 -9.14
CA ASN A 24 -5.92 8.85 -9.63
C ASN A 24 -5.38 10.16 -10.22
N GLN A 25 -4.44 10.83 -9.55
CA GLN A 25 -3.86 12.07 -10.07
C GLN A 25 -3.11 11.85 -11.39
N THR A 26 -2.40 10.72 -11.54
CA THR A 26 -1.72 10.37 -12.80
C THR A 26 -2.69 10.02 -13.93
N GLN A 27 -3.96 9.79 -13.65
CA GLN A 27 -4.98 9.41 -14.64
C GLN A 27 -5.98 10.55 -14.94
N VAL A 28 -6.12 11.54 -14.05
CA VAL A 28 -7.05 12.67 -14.20
C VAL A 28 -6.39 13.84 -14.94
N PHE A 29 -7.13 14.45 -15.87
CA PHE A 29 -6.71 15.68 -16.55
C PHE A 29 -6.69 16.87 -15.57
N PRO A 30 -5.68 17.75 -15.58
CA PRO A 30 -4.57 17.83 -16.54
C PRO A 30 -3.33 17.01 -16.15
N SER A 31 -3.27 16.49 -14.92
CA SER A 31 -2.09 15.81 -14.39
C SER A 31 -1.73 14.54 -15.14
N SER A 32 -2.66 13.87 -15.82
CA SER A 32 -2.37 12.74 -16.72
C SER A 32 -1.51 13.11 -17.93
N VAL A 33 -1.63 14.34 -18.45
CA VAL A 33 -0.79 14.83 -19.56
C VAL A 33 0.64 15.00 -19.07
N VAL A 34 0.82 15.66 -17.93
CA VAL A 34 2.13 15.85 -17.30
C VAL A 34 2.75 14.50 -16.91
N ALA A 35 1.96 13.58 -16.36
CA ALA A 35 2.40 12.24 -15.99
C ALA A 35 2.92 11.45 -17.20
N ASN A 36 2.21 11.48 -18.33
CA ASN A 36 2.67 10.84 -19.56
C ASN A 36 3.92 11.51 -20.14
N MET A 37 4.01 12.84 -20.09
CA MET A 37 5.17 13.58 -20.60
C MET A 37 6.45 13.37 -19.77
N THR A 38 6.31 13.19 -18.45
CA THR A 38 7.43 13.06 -17.51
C THR A 38 7.72 11.60 -17.11
N GLY A 39 6.88 10.66 -17.54
CA GLY A 39 7.04 9.23 -17.29
C GLY A 39 6.58 8.77 -15.91
N PHE A 40 5.72 9.53 -15.21
CA PHE A 40 5.09 9.06 -13.97
C PHE A 40 4.11 7.93 -14.29
N LYS A 41 4.37 6.74 -13.74
CA LYS A 41 3.56 5.54 -13.88
C LYS A 41 2.74 5.29 -12.62
N ALA A 42 1.65 4.53 -12.74
CA ALA A 42 0.88 4.10 -11.58
C ALA A 42 1.76 3.32 -10.58
N GLY A 43 1.64 3.64 -9.30
CA GLY A 43 2.23 2.88 -8.21
C GLY A 43 1.43 1.61 -7.91
N GLU A 44 2.12 0.59 -7.42
CA GLU A 44 1.50 -0.68 -7.02
C GLU A 44 0.93 -0.61 -5.61
N PHE A 45 -0.24 -1.23 -5.40
CA PHE A 45 -0.82 -1.32 -4.07
C PHE A 45 -0.06 -2.35 -3.23
N PHE A 46 -0.03 -2.11 -1.93
CA PHE A 46 0.43 -3.11 -0.97
C PHE A 46 -0.69 -4.13 -0.75
N GLU A 47 -0.67 -5.19 -1.55
CA GLU A 47 -1.53 -6.35 -1.39
C GLU A 47 -0.80 -7.45 -0.60
N VAL A 48 -1.42 -7.92 0.48
CA VAL A 48 -0.96 -9.11 1.19
C VAL A 48 -1.45 -10.32 0.39
N ALA A 49 -0.61 -10.80 -0.54
CA ALA A 49 -0.95 -11.89 -1.47
C ALA A 49 -1.26 -13.23 -0.78
N LEU A 50 -0.92 -13.39 0.50
CA LEU A 50 -1.07 -14.62 1.25
C LEU A 50 -1.70 -14.33 2.62
N ALA A 51 -2.91 -14.84 2.85
CA ALA A 51 -3.52 -14.91 4.18
C ALA A 51 -2.61 -15.61 5.22
N ALA A 52 -1.61 -16.37 4.77
CA ALA A 52 -0.58 -17.01 5.59
C ALA A 52 0.37 -16.01 6.30
N GLU A 53 0.57 -14.78 5.79
CA GLU A 53 1.39 -13.77 6.46
C GLU A 53 0.67 -13.05 7.63
N ARG A 54 -0.61 -13.39 7.85
CA ARG A 54 -1.34 -12.99 9.07
C ARG A 54 -1.11 -13.96 10.24
N GLU A 55 -0.51 -15.13 10.04
CA GLU A 55 -0.21 -16.02 11.16
C GLU A 55 0.98 -15.48 11.95
N ALA A 56 0.75 -15.16 13.22
CA ALA A 56 1.81 -14.79 14.15
C ALA A 56 2.88 -15.90 14.18
N PRO A 57 4.18 -15.56 14.10
CA PRO A 57 5.23 -16.57 14.17
C PRO A 57 5.09 -17.36 15.47
N LYS A 58 4.97 -18.69 15.38
CA LYS A 58 4.96 -19.58 16.54
C LYS A 58 6.35 -19.57 17.18
N VAL A 59 6.58 -18.63 18.09
CA VAL A 59 7.83 -18.55 18.84
C VAL A 59 7.84 -19.69 19.86
N SER A 60 8.65 -20.71 19.59
CA SER A 60 8.94 -21.77 20.54
C SER A 60 10.15 -21.35 21.35
N PHE A 61 9.93 -20.97 22.62
CA PHE A 61 11.02 -20.78 23.57
C PHE A 61 11.41 -22.17 24.07
N THR A 62 12.58 -22.65 23.65
CA THR A 62 13.27 -23.79 24.31
C THR A 62 14.07 -23.26 25.48
#